data_AF-A0AAU8PU43-F1
#
_entry.id   AF-A0AAU8PU43-F1
#
_cell.length_a   1.000
_cell.length_b   1.000
_cell.length_c   1.000
_cell.angle_alpha   90.00
_cell.angle_beta   90.00
_cell.angle_gamma   90.00
#
_symmetry.space_group_name_H-M   'P 1'
#
loop_
_entity.id
_entity.type
_entity.pdbx_description
1 polymer ?
#
loop_
_entity_poly.entity_id
_entity_poly.type
_entity_poly.pdbx_seq_one_letter_code
_entity_poly.pdbx_strand_id
1 'polypeptide(L)'
;MARVYILFFSVFFVFPLFSEDAARDVEPSDAPVPYEDTEFSLWQKELYRFEALSIGAFPIVTLLSFITYDIIRLIQQWSTKPPTWWALIIPGAELPPLSTKERAIVFGVAVGISVTIGLIDVTYRAVKRAIHRRSLERSQLVPDPIELVPLDSFVEGTDDST
;
A
#
# COMPACT_ATOMS: atom_id res chain seq x y z
N MET A 1 32.46 -15.14 10.91
CA MET A 1 31.00 -15.09 11.09
C MET A 1 30.56 -14.09 12.17
N ALA A 2 31.04 -14.19 13.42
CA ALA A 2 30.62 -13.28 14.51
C ALA A 2 30.80 -11.77 14.24
N ARG A 3 31.84 -11.37 13.50
CA ARG A 3 32.12 -9.96 13.17
C ARG A 3 31.09 -9.29 12.26
N VAL A 4 30.40 -10.06 11.40
CA VAL A 4 29.38 -9.52 10.48
C VAL A 4 28.06 -9.29 11.22
N TYR A 5 27.72 -10.16 12.17
CA TYR A 5 26.53 -9.99 13.01
C TYR A 5 26.65 -8.82 13.98
N ILE A 6 27.85 -8.54 14.51
CA ILE A 6 28.10 -7.40 15.40
C ILE A 6 27.87 -6.06 14.67
N LEU A 7 28.29 -5.95 13.41
CA LEU A 7 28.06 -4.74 12.61
C LEU A 7 26.57 -4.55 12.31
N PHE A 8 25.86 -5.62 11.92
CA PHE A 8 24.42 -5.56 11.64
C PHE A 8 23.58 -5.21 12.89
N PHE A 9 23.96 -5.74 14.06
CA PHE A 9 23.30 -5.42 15.33
C PHE A 9 23.58 -3.98 15.79
N SER A 10 24.77 -3.43 15.50
CA SER A 10 25.09 -2.03 15.83
C SER A 10 24.32 -1.01 14.99
N VAL A 11 24.05 -1.30 13.72
CA VAL A 11 23.33 -0.38 12.82
C VAL A 11 21.84 -0.27 13.20
N PHE A 12 21.23 -1.38 13.64
CA PHE A 12 19.83 -1.38 14.08
C PHE A 12 19.62 -0.80 15.49
N PHE A 13 20.61 -0.89 16.38
CA PHE A 13 20.48 -0.41 17.77
C PHE A 13 20.73 1.09 17.93
N VAL A 14 21.43 1.73 16.98
CA VAL A 14 21.67 3.19 17.01
C VAL A 14 20.46 4.00 16.51
N PHE A 15 19.47 3.36 15.87
CA PHE A 15 18.40 4.06 15.14
C PHE A 15 17.07 4.33 15.88
N PRO A 16 16.94 4.16 17.22
CA PRO A 16 15.88 4.88 17.94
C PRO A 16 16.33 5.55 19.25
N LEU A 17 17.60 5.97 19.38
CA LEU A 17 18.10 6.64 20.60
C LEU A 17 18.31 8.16 20.46
N PHE A 18 18.09 8.74 19.27
CA PHE A 18 18.26 10.19 19.02
C PHE A 18 16.94 10.96 18.84
N SER A 19 15.85 10.49 19.46
CA SER A 19 14.54 11.15 19.32
C SER A 19 14.07 11.92 20.56
N GLU A 20 14.77 11.85 21.69
CA GLU A 20 14.26 12.42 22.96
C GLU A 20 14.90 13.78 23.34
N ASP A 21 16.15 14.05 22.95
CA ASP A 21 16.84 15.30 23.32
C ASP A 21 16.68 16.45 22.30
N ALA A 22 16.20 16.17 21.08
CA ALA A 22 15.86 17.22 20.11
C ALA A 22 14.53 17.93 20.43
N ALA A 23 13.75 17.43 21.38
CA ALA A 23 12.41 17.92 21.70
C ALA A 23 12.38 19.00 22.80
N ARG A 24 13.53 19.38 23.38
CA ARG A 24 13.55 20.18 24.62
C ARG A 24 13.73 21.69 24.45
N ASP A 25 14.19 22.17 23.30
CA ASP A 25 14.53 23.59 23.08
C ASP A 25 13.93 24.22 21.81
N VAL A 26 12.82 23.69 21.28
CA VAL A 26 12.20 24.21 20.06
C VAL A 26 11.02 25.12 20.41
N GLU A 27 11.10 26.41 20.09
CA GLU A 27 9.96 27.34 20.14
C GLU A 27 8.76 26.73 19.38
N PRO A 28 7.50 26.98 19.80
CA PRO A 28 6.31 26.44 19.14
C PRO A 28 6.13 26.89 17.67
N SER A 29 6.99 27.78 17.17
CA SER A 29 7.05 28.21 15.76
C SER A 29 7.88 27.32 14.83
N ASP A 30 8.72 26.43 15.37
CA ASP A 30 9.56 25.51 14.59
C ASP A 30 8.96 24.10 14.47
N ALA A 31 7.71 23.92 14.93
CA ALA A 31 6.95 22.72 14.61
C ALA A 31 6.76 22.64 13.09
N PRO A 32 7.04 21.48 12.46
CA PRO A 32 6.82 21.33 11.03
C PRO A 32 5.36 21.62 10.72
N VAL A 33 5.14 22.55 9.77
CA VAL A 33 3.79 22.90 9.31
C VAL A 33 3.10 21.63 8.83
N PRO A 34 1.84 21.37 9.23
CA PRO A 34 1.09 20.23 8.72
C PRO A 34 1.05 20.26 7.19
N TYR A 35 1.41 19.14 6.56
CA TYR A 35 1.45 19.02 5.11
C TYR A 35 0.13 19.45 4.45
N GLU A 36 0.19 20.38 3.49
CA GLU A 36 -0.98 20.76 2.71
C GLU A 36 -1.27 19.72 1.60
N ASP A 37 -2.55 19.58 1.24
CA ASP A 37 -2.98 18.64 0.20
C ASP A 37 -2.38 18.96 -1.19
N THR A 38 -1.89 20.18 -1.40
CA THR A 38 -1.34 20.67 -2.66
C THR A 38 0.18 20.58 -2.78
N GLU A 39 0.90 20.21 -1.71
CA GLU A 39 2.38 20.22 -1.71
C GLU A 39 3.02 19.17 -2.62
N PHE A 40 2.42 17.97 -2.69
CA PHE A 40 2.95 16.87 -3.50
C PHE A 40 2.14 16.66 -4.76
N SER A 41 2.85 16.43 -5.86
CA SER A 41 2.22 16.05 -7.11
C SER A 41 1.51 14.69 -6.98
N LEU A 42 0.44 14.52 -7.75
CA LEU A 42 -0.39 13.30 -7.70
C LEU A 42 0.42 12.02 -7.97
N TRP A 43 1.38 12.07 -8.88
CA TRP A 43 2.23 10.92 -9.21
C TRP A 43 3.19 10.57 -8.06
N GLN A 44 3.70 11.55 -7.31
CA GLN A 44 4.56 11.30 -6.14
C GLN A 44 3.78 10.58 -5.04
N LYS A 45 2.54 11.02 -4.78
CA LYS A 45 1.65 10.37 -3.82
C LYS A 45 1.33 8.93 -4.22
N GLU A 46 1.17 8.68 -5.51
CA GLU A 46 0.93 7.34 -6.04
C GLU A 46 2.15 6.45 -6.01
N LEU A 47 3.33 6.98 -6.35
CA LEU A 47 4.58 6.24 -6.29
C LEU A 47 4.89 5.82 -4.85
N TYR A 48 4.72 6.73 -3.89
CA TYR A 48 4.91 6.43 -2.48
C TYR A 48 3.99 5.29 -2.00
N ARG A 49 2.70 5.34 -2.38
CA ARG A 49 1.75 4.27 -2.03
C ARG A 49 2.07 2.96 -2.73
N PHE A 50 2.45 3.01 -4.00
CA PHE A 50 2.88 1.84 -4.75
C PHE A 50 4.07 1.16 -4.09
N GLU A 51 5.09 1.94 -3.71
CA GLU A 51 6.27 1.47 -3.00
C GLU A 51 5.90 0.85 -1.65
N ALA A 52 5.16 1.59 -0.83
CA ALA A 52 4.73 1.12 0.49
C ALA A 52 3.93 -0.20 0.41
N LEU A 53 3.04 -0.33 -0.58
CA LEU A 53 2.22 -1.53 -0.76
C LEU A 53 3.01 -2.70 -1.33
N SER A 54 3.83 -2.45 -2.35
CA SER A 54 4.61 -3.51 -3.03
C SER A 54 5.78 -4.00 -2.18
N ILE A 55 6.49 -3.13 -1.48
CA ILE A 55 7.56 -3.53 -0.55
C ILE A 55 6.96 -4.10 0.73
N GLY A 56 5.86 -3.53 1.22
CA GLY A 56 5.17 -4.00 2.42
C GLY A 56 4.55 -5.39 2.27
N ALA A 57 3.98 -5.71 1.11
CA ALA A 57 3.41 -7.03 0.83
C ALA A 57 4.47 -8.11 0.57
N PHE A 58 5.67 -7.71 0.16
CA PHE A 58 6.73 -8.61 -0.28
C PHE A 58 7.08 -9.76 0.69
N PRO A 59 7.32 -9.53 2.00
CA PRO A 59 7.67 -10.62 2.92
C PRO A 59 6.55 -11.65 3.09
N ILE A 60 5.29 -11.20 3.13
CA ILE A 60 4.12 -12.07 3.28
C ILE A 60 3.92 -12.90 2.01
N VAL A 61 3.97 -12.26 0.85
CA VAL A 61 3.81 -12.92 -0.45
C VAL A 61 4.93 -13.93 -0.69
N THR A 62 6.17 -13.61 -0.30
CA THR A 62 7.31 -14.53 -0.40
C THR A 62 7.09 -15.77 0.44
N LEU A 63 6.72 -15.59 1.72
CA LEU A 63 6.41 -16.70 2.62
C LEU A 63 5.28 -17.59 2.05
N LEU A 64 4.17 -16.98 1.64
CA LEU A 64 3.04 -17.69 1.05
C LEU A 64 3.40 -18.42 -0.24
N SER A 65 4.28 -17.85 -1.07
CA SER A 65 4.74 -18.48 -2.31
C SER A 65 5.53 -19.75 -2.03
N PHE A 66 6.42 -19.72 -1.02
CA PHE A 66 7.16 -20.92 -0.60
C PHE A 66 6.24 -21.98 0.00
N ILE A 67 5.33 -21.60 0.91
CA ILE A 67 4.37 -22.53 1.51
C ILE A 67 3.49 -23.17 0.42
N THR A 68 2.94 -22.35 -0.48
CA THR A 68 2.08 -22.83 -1.57
C THR A 68 2.82 -23.77 -2.51
N TYR A 69 4.06 -23.44 -2.86
CA TYR A 69 4.90 -24.30 -3.69
C TYR A 69 5.18 -25.65 -3.02
N ASP A 70 5.52 -25.64 -1.72
CA ASP A 70 5.74 -26.86 -0.96
C ASP A 70 4.47 -27.73 -0.84
N ILE A 71 3.29 -27.11 -0.67
CA ILE A 71 2.00 -27.82 -0.69
C ILE A 71 1.76 -28.47 -2.05
N ILE A 72 1.97 -27.76 -3.16
CA ILE A 72 1.79 -28.30 -4.51
C ILE A 72 2.74 -29.48 -4.74
N ARG A 73 4.02 -29.34 -4.34
CA ARG A 73 5.02 -30.39 -4.45
C ARG A 73 4.65 -31.62 -3.62
N LEU A 74 4.09 -31.43 -2.43
CA LEU A 74 3.60 -32.51 -1.56
C LEU A 74 2.45 -33.28 -2.22
N ILE A 75 1.47 -32.56 -2.78
CA ILE A 75 0.33 -33.17 -3.48
C ILE A 75 0.80 -33.99 -4.69
N GLN A 76 1.76 -33.48 -5.46
CA GLN A 76 2.31 -34.19 -6.62
C GLN A 76 3.06 -35.47 -6.21
N GLN A 77 3.83 -35.43 -5.12
CA GLN A 77 4.57 -36.59 -4.61
C GLN A 77 3.66 -37.67 -4.02
N TRP A 78 2.46 -37.31 -3.57
CA TRP A 78 1.50 -38.24 -2.96
C TRP A 78 1.10 -39.40 -3.89
N SER A 79 1.15 -39.21 -5.21
CA SER A 79 0.82 -40.24 -6.20
C SER A 79 1.95 -41.27 -6.41
N THR A 80 3.21 -40.92 -6.14
CA THR A 80 4.38 -41.69 -6.59
C THR A 80 5.25 -42.25 -5.46
N LYS A 81 5.21 -41.66 -4.27
CA LYS A 81 5.95 -42.11 -3.07
C LYS A 81 5.09 -41.93 -1.83
N PRO A 82 5.26 -42.75 -0.77
CA PRO A 82 4.57 -42.51 0.49
C PRO A 82 4.88 -41.08 0.96
N PRO A 83 3.86 -40.26 1.25
CA PRO A 83 4.07 -38.84 1.44
C PRO A 83 4.92 -38.60 2.69
N THR A 84 5.97 -37.81 2.56
CA THR A 84 6.90 -37.39 3.63
C THR A 84 6.28 -36.35 4.56
N TRP A 85 4.97 -36.34 4.77
CA TRP A 85 4.36 -35.52 5.83
C TRP A 85 4.88 -35.94 7.21
N TRP A 86 5.36 -37.19 7.34
CA TRP A 86 6.09 -37.66 8.51
C TRP A 86 7.42 -36.94 8.79
N ALA A 87 7.99 -36.18 7.85
CA ALA A 87 9.17 -35.33 8.06
C ALA A 87 8.91 -34.12 8.97
N LEU A 88 7.68 -33.60 8.98
CA LEU A 88 7.29 -32.50 9.86
C LEU A 88 7.01 -32.96 11.30
N ILE A 89 6.86 -34.27 11.51
CA ILE A 89 6.43 -34.87 12.78
C ILE A 89 7.53 -35.75 13.40
N ILE A 90 8.37 -36.40 12.58
CA ILE A 90 9.47 -37.26 13.01
C ILE A 90 10.79 -36.47 12.88
N PRO A 91 11.53 -36.25 13.98
CA PRO A 91 12.83 -35.59 13.92
C PRO A 91 13.80 -36.47 13.09
N GLY A 92 14.28 -35.93 11.97
CA GLY A 92 15.30 -36.55 11.11
C GLY A 92 14.84 -37.03 9.73
N ALA A 93 13.57 -36.88 9.37
CA ALA A 93 13.16 -37.01 7.98
C ALA A 93 13.32 -35.65 7.28
N GLU A 94 14.28 -35.56 6.36
CA GLU A 94 14.59 -34.33 5.64
C GLU A 94 13.80 -34.30 4.32
N LEU A 95 12.94 -33.30 4.14
CA LEU A 95 12.45 -32.96 2.81
C LEU A 95 13.67 -32.52 1.98
N PRO A 96 13.82 -32.99 0.73
CA PRO A 96 14.90 -32.52 -0.13
C PRO A 96 14.85 -30.99 -0.20
N PRO A 97 15.95 -30.31 0.17
CA PRO A 97 15.98 -28.86 0.16
C PRO A 97 15.69 -28.36 -1.25
N LEU A 98 14.92 -27.28 -1.34
CA LEU A 98 14.58 -26.67 -2.62
C LEU A 98 15.86 -26.34 -3.38
N SER A 99 15.93 -26.73 -4.66
CA SER A 99 17.10 -26.42 -5.48
C SER A 99 17.22 -24.92 -5.69
N THR A 100 18.45 -24.42 -5.91
CA THR A 100 18.69 -22.98 -6.13
C THR A 100 17.83 -22.41 -7.27
N LYS A 101 17.56 -23.21 -8.30
CA LYS A 101 16.72 -22.82 -9.44
C LYS A 101 15.26 -22.68 -9.03
N GLU A 102 14.71 -23.65 -8.30
CA GLU A 102 13.32 -23.58 -7.81
C GLU A 102 13.13 -22.41 -6.85
N ARG A 103 14.08 -22.17 -5.95
CA ARG A 103 14.03 -21.02 -5.03
C ARG A 103 13.99 -19.70 -5.79
N ALA A 104 14.82 -19.55 -6.83
CA ALA A 104 14.85 -18.34 -7.64
C ALA A 104 13.52 -18.11 -8.38
N ILE A 105 12.90 -19.17 -8.91
CA ILE A 105 11.61 -19.09 -9.59
C ILE A 105 10.49 -18.70 -8.62
N VAL A 106 10.39 -19.40 -7.48
CA VAL A 106 9.37 -19.11 -6.46
C VAL A 106 9.52 -17.69 -5.92
N PHE A 107 10.76 -17.25 -5.72
CA PHE A 107 11.07 -15.87 -5.34
C PHE A 107 10.68 -14.86 -6.43
N GLY A 108 10.96 -15.15 -7.70
CA GLY A 108 10.54 -14.31 -8.81
C GLY A 108 9.02 -14.17 -8.93
N VAL A 109 8.28 -15.25 -8.70
CA VAL A 109 6.81 -15.23 -8.62
C VAL A 109 6.34 -14.34 -7.47
N ALA A 110 6.98 -14.44 -6.30
CA ALA A 110 6.65 -13.59 -5.15
C ALA A 110 6.87 -12.10 -5.45
N VAL A 111 8.00 -11.74 -6.05
CA VAL A 111 8.27 -10.36 -6.52
C VAL A 111 7.17 -9.89 -7.47
N GLY A 112 6.81 -10.72 -8.45
CA GLY A 112 5.78 -10.41 -9.44
C GLY A 112 4.40 -10.16 -8.82
N ILE A 113 3.98 -11.01 -7.89
CA ILE A 113 2.70 -10.85 -7.18
C ILE A 113 2.71 -9.56 -6.35
N SER A 114 3.82 -9.27 -5.66
CA SER A 114 3.94 -8.06 -4.83
C SER A 114 3.81 -6.76 -5.63
N VAL A 115 4.49 -6.70 -6.78
CA VAL A 115 4.39 -5.58 -7.72
C VAL A 115 2.97 -5.47 -8.29
N THR A 116 2.34 -6.60 -8.61
CA THR A 116 0.98 -6.64 -9.14
C THR A 116 -0.03 -6.06 -8.16
N ILE A 117 0.11 -6.34 -6.85
CA ILE A 117 -0.75 -5.75 -5.80
C ILE A 117 -0.63 -4.22 -5.80
N GLY A 118 0.59 -3.69 -5.87
CA GLY A 118 0.84 -2.25 -6.01
C GLY A 118 0.17 -1.66 -7.24
N LEU A 119 0.31 -2.33 -8.39
CA LEU A 119 -0.25 -1.88 -9.66
C LEU A 119 -1.79 -1.85 -9.65
N ILE A 120 -2.42 -2.82 -8.99
CA ILE A 120 -3.88 -2.87 -8.81
C ILE A 120 -4.38 -1.65 -8.01
N ASP A 121 -3.71 -1.25 -6.92
CA ASP A 121 -4.13 -0.07 -6.13
C ASP A 121 -4.06 1.22 -6.97
N VAL A 122 -2.95 1.41 -7.71
CA VAL A 122 -2.78 2.57 -8.61
C VAL A 122 -3.86 2.60 -9.68
N THR A 123 -4.07 1.46 -10.36
CA THR A 123 -5.06 1.35 -11.46
C THR A 123 -6.49 1.58 -10.96
N TYR A 124 -6.86 0.97 -9.82
CA TYR A 124 -8.17 1.15 -9.21
C TYR A 124 -8.46 2.62 -8.89
N ARG A 125 -7.47 3.33 -8.32
CA ARG A 125 -7.61 4.77 -8.00
C ARG A 125 -7.67 5.64 -9.24
N ALA A 126 -6.89 5.33 -10.27
CA ALA A 126 -6.97 6.02 -11.55
C ALA A 126 -8.38 5.92 -12.14
N VAL A 127 -8.96 4.71 -12.17
CA VAL A 127 -10.33 4.48 -12.64
C VAL A 127 -11.36 5.23 -11.78
N LYS A 128 -11.26 5.13 -10.45
CA LYS A 128 -12.18 5.83 -9.53
C LYS A 128 -12.18 7.34 -9.73
N ARG A 129 -11.00 7.95 -9.91
CA ARG A 129 -10.88 9.40 -10.19
C ARG A 129 -11.43 9.78 -11.55
N ALA A 130 -11.21 8.95 -12.58
CA ALA A 130 -11.79 9.18 -13.90
C ALA A 130 -13.32 9.19 -13.86
N ILE A 131 -13.93 8.26 -13.10
CA ILE A 131 -15.38 8.21 -12.90
C ILE A 131 -15.87 9.45 -12.14
N HIS A 132 -15.21 9.82 -11.05
CA HIS A 132 -15.59 10.99 -10.25
C HIS A 132 -15.51 12.29 -11.06
N ARG A 133 -14.43 12.48 -11.83
CA ARG A 133 -14.26 13.64 -12.73
C ARG A 133 -15.40 13.75 -13.74
N ARG A 134 -15.78 12.64 -14.39
CA ARG A 134 -16.93 12.61 -15.32
C ARG A 134 -18.27 12.91 -14.64
N SER A 135 -18.42 12.53 -13.37
CA SER A 135 -19.63 12.84 -12.60
C SER A 135 -19.73 14.33 -12.31
N LEU A 136 -18.63 14.98 -11.91
CA LEU A 136 -18.59 16.42 -11.65
C LEU A 136 -18.85 17.24 -12.92
N GLU A 137 -18.23 16.86 -14.03
CA GLU A 137 -18.48 17.47 -15.35
C GLU A 137 -19.97 17.36 -15.73
N ARG A 138 -20.62 16.22 -15.45
CA ARG A 138 -22.05 16.05 -15.70
C ARG A 138 -22.91 16.93 -14.80
N SER A 139 -22.57 17.08 -13.53
CA SER A 139 -23.30 17.94 -12.59
C SER A 139 -23.19 19.42 -12.95
N GLN A 140 -22.04 19.87 -13.47
CA GLN A 140 -21.84 21.25 -13.93
C GLN A 140 -22.60 21.58 -15.23
N LEU A 141 -22.93 20.57 -16.04
CA LEU A 141 -23.70 20.73 -17.28
C LEU A 141 -25.22 20.75 -17.05
N VAL A 142 -25.69 20.34 -15.87
CA VAL A 142 -27.08 20.55 -15.46
C VAL A 142 -27.17 22.01 -15.01
N PRO A 143 -27.93 22.87 -15.70
CA PRO A 143 -28.07 24.27 -15.28
C PRO A 143 -28.57 24.32 -13.83
N ASP A 144 -28.09 25.31 -13.08
CA ASP A 144 -28.43 25.49 -11.67
C ASP A 144 -29.94 25.34 -11.45
N PRO A 145 -30.38 24.68 -10.35
CA PRO A 145 -31.79 24.53 -10.06
C PRO A 145 -32.45 25.91 -10.14
N ILE A 146 -33.52 26.01 -10.92
CA ILE A 146 -34.28 27.26 -11.07
C ILE A 146 -34.69 27.71 -9.67
N GLU A 147 -34.01 28.75 -9.15
CA GLU A 147 -34.39 29.39 -7.90
C GLU A 147 -35.70 30.11 -8.14
N LEU A 148 -36.80 29.54 -7.62
CA LEU A 148 -38.11 30.17 -7.67
C LEU A 148 -38.10 31.34 -6.68
N VAL A 149 -37.77 32.53 -7.17
CA VAL A 149 -37.93 33.77 -6.40
C VAL A 149 -39.44 34.05 -6.25
N PRO A 150 -39.97 34.17 -5.02
CA PRO A 150 -41.37 34.54 -4.81
C PRO A 150 -41.66 35.92 -5.39
N LEU A 151 -42.75 36.01 -6.18
CA LEU A 151 -43.19 37.24 -6.85
C LEU A 151 -43.52 38.39 -5.89
N ASP A 152 -43.77 38.09 -4.61
CA ASP A 152 -44.15 39.06 -3.59
C ASP A 152 -43.05 40.10 -3.32
N SER A 153 -41.79 39.75 -3.60
CA SER A 153 -40.63 40.66 -3.44
C SER A 153 -40.51 41.74 -4.52
N PHE A 154 -41.24 41.63 -5.64
CA PHE A 154 -41.21 42.61 -6.73
C PHE A 154 -42.25 43.73 -6.57
N VAL A 155 -43.24 43.58 -5.69
CA VAL A 155 -44.35 44.53 -5.53
C VAL A 155 -44.07 45.58 -4.44
N GLU A 156 -43.15 45.31 -3.50
CA GLU A 156 -42.85 46.22 -2.37
C GLU A 156 -41.97 47.44 -2.76
N GLY A 157 -41.51 47.53 -4.01
CA GLY A 157 -40.53 48.55 -4.44
C GLY A 157 -41.07 49.77 -5.18
N THR A 158 -42.39 49.86 -5.43
CA THR A 158 -42.96 50.88 -6.34
C THR A 158 -43.82 51.96 -5.69
N ASP A 159 -44.03 51.95 -4.37
CA ASP A 159 -45.05 52.80 -3.73
C ASP A 159 -44.50 53.95 -2.86
N ASP A 160 -43.20 54.23 -2.87
CA ASP A 160 -42.57 55.27 -2.04
C ASP A 160 -41.97 56.43 -2.85
N SER A 161 -42.77 57.06 -3.71
CA SER A 161 -42.45 58.40 -4.25
C SER A 161 -43.69 59.17 -4.73
N THR A 162 -44.40 59.79 -3.78
CA THR A 162 -45.24 60.98 -4.04
C THR A 162 -45.02 62.02 -2.96
#